data_AF-A0A975S207-F1
#
_entry.id   AF-A0A975S207-F1
#
_cell.length_a   1.000
_cell.length_b   1.000
_cell.length_c   1.000
_cell.angle_alpha   90.00
_cell.angle_beta   90.00
_cell.angle_gamma   90.00
#
_symmetry.space_group_name_H-M   'P 1'
#
loop_
_entity.id
_entity.type
_entity.pdbx_description
1 polymer ?
#
loop_
_entity_poly.entity_id
_entity_poly.type
_entity_poly.pdbx_seq_one_letter_code
_entity_poly.pdbx_strand_id
1 'polypeptide(L)'
;MTNRFVPGLALLAVLTLGACSDGLSPYVQSPDTVIATNQDRGRDNVPLAPGGGAIAYDPDGCQGWIIDDGVEGYSGRRFDPVSGLPVCNNHFPPGTVVRNYQTRDAGLRDYVPYAGRRTN
;
A
#
# COMPACT_ATOMS: atom_id res chain seq x y z
N MET A 1 48.64 29.34 17.70
CA MET A 1 47.20 29.10 17.96
C MET A 1 46.65 28.31 16.78
N THR A 2 46.47 27.00 16.91
CA THR A 2 46.02 26.12 15.82
C THR A 2 44.52 25.86 15.95
N ASN A 3 43.71 26.43 15.05
CA ASN A 3 42.29 26.14 14.94
C ASN A 3 42.09 24.72 14.39
N ARG A 4 41.66 23.79 15.26
CA ARG A 4 41.20 22.47 14.82
C ARG A 4 39.75 22.62 14.37
N PHE A 5 39.53 22.68 13.06
CA PHE A 5 38.19 22.51 12.49
C PHE A 5 37.73 21.07 12.74
N VAL A 6 36.63 20.91 13.48
CA VAL A 6 36.00 19.61 13.75
C VAL A 6 34.85 19.44 12.73
N PRO A 7 35.04 18.72 11.62
CA PRO A 7 34.04 18.60 10.55
C PRO A 7 32.79 17.80 10.95
N GLY A 8 32.81 17.13 12.12
CA GLY A 8 31.72 16.26 12.57
C GLY A 8 30.41 16.97 12.93
N LEU A 9 30.45 18.25 13.35
CA LEU A 9 29.23 18.96 13.76
C LEU A 9 28.32 19.32 12.58
N ALA A 10 28.89 19.55 11.39
CA ALA A 10 28.11 19.91 10.20
C ALA A 10 27.30 18.74 9.65
N LEU A 11 27.75 17.49 9.85
CA LEU A 11 27.03 16.29 9.40
C LEU A 11 25.77 16.00 10.23
N LEU A 12 25.76 16.36 11.52
CA LEU A 12 24.58 16.14 12.39
C LEU A 12 23.42 17.08 12.07
N ALA A 13 23.68 18.32 11.65
CA ALA A 13 22.63 19.31 11.38
C ALA A 13 21.82 18.98 10.10
N VAL A 14 22.40 18.24 9.15
CA VAL A 14 21.71 17.82 7.92
C VAL A 14 20.72 16.68 8.19
N LEU A 15 20.94 15.88 9.23
CA LEU A 15 20.04 14.77 9.60
C LEU A 15 18.72 15.24 10.25
N THR A 16 18.65 16.48 10.73
CA THR A 16 17.49 16.97 11.51
C THR A 16 16.45 17.74 10.69
N LEU A 17 16.70 18.05 9.41
CA LEU A 17 15.79 18.85 8.57
C LEU A 17 14.82 18.02 7.70
N GLY A 18 14.79 16.70 7.84
CA GLY A 18 14.18 15.79 6.85
C GLY A 18 12.72 15.38 7.06
N ALA A 19 11.99 15.85 8.08
CA ALA A 19 10.68 15.29 8.42
C ALA A 19 9.54 16.32 8.44
N CYS A 20 9.26 16.95 7.30
CA CYS A 20 7.90 17.46 7.05
C CYS A 20 7.07 16.28 6.54
N SER A 21 6.20 15.72 7.38
CA SER A 21 5.18 14.76 6.94
C SER A 21 3.98 15.55 6.44
N ASP A 22 3.93 15.84 5.15
CA ASP A 22 2.83 16.55 4.49
C ASP A 22 1.49 15.85 4.80
N GLY A 23 0.70 16.39 5.74
CA GLY A 23 -0.67 15.92 6.02
C GLY A 23 -0.82 14.55 6.72
N LEU A 24 0.27 13.86 7.07
CA LEU A 24 0.23 12.52 7.65
C LEU A 24 0.36 12.55 9.18
N SER A 25 -0.45 11.74 9.84
CA SER A 25 -0.35 11.49 11.29
C SER A 25 0.37 10.18 11.55
N PRO A 26 1.23 10.10 12.59
CA PRO A 26 1.86 8.85 12.99
C PRO A 26 0.83 7.75 13.28
N TYR A 27 1.16 6.50 12.92
CA TYR A 27 0.32 5.35 13.23
C TYR A 27 0.27 5.13 14.75
N VAL A 28 -0.91 5.28 15.34
CA VAL A 28 -1.11 5.19 16.80
C VAL A 28 -1.51 3.79 17.30
N GLN A 29 -1.43 2.76 16.44
CA GLN A 29 -1.82 1.37 16.75
C GLN A 29 -3.21 1.20 17.40
N SER A 30 -4.11 2.18 17.19
CA SER A 30 -5.50 2.12 17.68
C SER A 30 -6.36 1.32 16.70
N PRO A 31 -7.33 0.51 17.17
CA PRO A 31 -8.31 -0.17 16.32
C PRO A 31 -9.06 0.75 15.36
N ASP A 32 -9.24 2.02 15.74
CA ASP A 32 -9.97 3.01 14.95
C ASP A 32 -9.05 3.81 14.00
N THR A 33 -7.75 3.47 13.94
CA THR A 33 -6.83 4.16 13.04
C THR A 33 -7.15 3.79 11.60
N VAL A 34 -7.54 4.78 10.80
CA VAL A 34 -7.70 4.62 9.36
C VAL A 34 -6.31 4.62 8.73
N ILE A 35 -5.84 3.45 8.34
CA ILE A 35 -4.49 3.25 7.77
C ILE A 35 -4.41 3.57 6.28
N ALA A 36 -5.54 3.65 5.57
CA ALA A 36 -5.62 3.98 4.16
C ALA A 36 -7.00 4.52 3.79
N THR A 37 -7.07 5.44 2.82
CA THR A 37 -8.31 5.91 2.23
C THR A 37 -8.24 5.91 0.71
N ASN A 38 -9.39 5.84 0.04
CA ASN A 38 -9.47 5.95 -1.42
C ASN A 38 -9.25 7.37 -1.95
N GLN A 39 -9.02 8.34 -1.05
CA GLN A 39 -8.64 9.69 -1.39
C GLN A 39 -7.12 9.77 -1.31
N ASP A 40 -6.50 10.17 -2.41
CA ASP A 40 -5.10 10.56 -2.44
C ASP A 40 -4.91 11.78 -1.51
N ARG A 41 -4.17 11.60 -0.42
CA ARG A 41 -3.80 12.64 0.55
C ARG A 41 -2.29 12.87 0.54
N GLY A 42 -1.61 12.28 -0.43
CA GLY A 42 -0.18 12.27 -0.58
C GLY A 42 0.30 13.44 -1.40
N ARG A 43 1.38 13.22 -2.14
CA ARG A 43 2.12 14.31 -2.80
C ARG A 43 1.71 14.52 -4.25
N ASP A 44 1.30 13.48 -4.94
CA ASP A 44 0.53 13.56 -6.17
C ASP A 44 -0.97 13.65 -5.83
N ASN A 45 -1.80 13.97 -6.82
CA ASN A 45 -3.26 14.08 -6.66
C ASN A 45 -3.91 13.25 -7.76
N VAL A 46 -3.52 11.98 -7.85
CA VAL A 46 -3.98 11.08 -8.91
C VAL A 46 -5.01 10.11 -8.31
N PRO A 47 -6.25 10.09 -8.83
CA PRO A 47 -7.25 9.14 -8.35
C PRO A 47 -6.79 7.69 -8.55
N LEU A 48 -6.88 6.88 -7.51
CA LEU A 48 -6.64 5.44 -7.60
C LEU A 48 -7.63 4.80 -8.57
N ALA A 49 -7.12 4.25 -9.67
CA ALA A 49 -7.95 3.67 -10.72
C ALA A 49 -8.75 2.46 -10.19
N PRO A 50 -10.09 2.47 -10.32
CA PRO A 50 -10.91 1.33 -9.93
C PRO A 50 -10.52 0.04 -10.66
N GLY A 51 -10.22 -1.01 -9.91
CA GLY A 51 -9.90 -2.34 -10.44
C GLY A 51 -8.45 -2.53 -10.89
N GLY A 52 -7.57 -1.56 -10.61
CA GLY A 52 -6.13 -1.65 -10.86
C GLY A 52 -5.33 -2.42 -9.81
N GLY A 53 -5.99 -2.88 -8.74
CA GLY A 53 -5.34 -3.48 -7.57
C GLY A 53 -5.15 -4.99 -7.61
N ALA A 54 -4.50 -5.47 -6.56
CA ALA A 54 -4.44 -6.89 -6.29
C ALA A 54 -5.83 -7.45 -6.01
N ILE A 55 -5.96 -8.75 -6.23
CA ILE A 55 -7.15 -9.52 -5.90
C ILE A 55 -6.88 -10.32 -4.64
N ALA A 56 -7.63 -10.02 -3.59
CA ALA A 56 -7.66 -10.82 -2.37
C ALA A 56 -8.78 -11.85 -2.44
N TYR A 57 -8.47 -13.10 -2.12
CA TYR A 57 -9.45 -14.16 -1.87
C TYR A 57 -9.76 -14.16 -0.38
N ASP A 58 -11.02 -13.90 -0.03
CA ASP A 58 -11.48 -14.00 1.35
C ASP A 58 -11.58 -15.48 1.80
N PRO A 59 -11.88 -15.75 3.09
CA PRO A 59 -12.04 -17.12 3.59
C PRO A 59 -13.09 -17.96 2.86
N ASP A 60 -14.07 -17.32 2.21
CA ASP A 60 -15.13 -17.98 1.46
C ASP A 60 -14.74 -18.23 -0.02
N GLY A 61 -13.56 -17.77 -0.46
CA GLY A 61 -13.09 -17.86 -1.84
C GLY A 61 -13.63 -16.78 -2.77
N CYS A 62 -14.27 -15.75 -2.21
CA CYS A 62 -14.76 -14.59 -2.95
C CYS A 62 -13.68 -13.52 -3.08
N GLN A 63 -13.74 -12.78 -4.19
CA GLN A 63 -12.71 -11.82 -4.57
C GLN A 63 -13.03 -10.41 -4.08
N GLY A 64 -12.00 -9.73 -3.59
CA GLY A 64 -11.98 -8.29 -3.35
C GLY A 64 -10.78 -7.63 -4.05
N TRP A 65 -10.89 -6.33 -4.27
CA TRP A 65 -9.78 -5.47 -4.66
C TRP A 65 -9.04 -4.98 -3.43
N ILE A 66 -7.71 -4.90 -3.52
CA ILE A 66 -6.85 -4.19 -2.58
C ILE A 66 -5.83 -3.39 -3.40
N ILE A 67 -5.71 -2.09 -3.09
CA ILE A 67 -4.68 -1.19 -3.63
C ILE A 67 -3.91 -0.57 -2.48
N ASP A 68 -2.61 -0.42 -2.68
CA ASP A 68 -1.68 0.32 -1.85
C ASP A 68 -0.93 1.36 -2.72
N ASP A 69 -0.97 2.61 -2.31
CA ASP A 69 -0.26 3.75 -2.90
C ASP A 69 0.83 4.30 -1.96
N GLY A 70 1.28 3.47 -1.02
CA GLY A 70 2.28 3.80 -0.01
C GLY A 70 1.67 4.40 1.27
N VAL A 71 0.82 5.42 1.13
CA VAL A 71 0.11 6.06 2.25
C VAL A 71 -1.41 5.91 2.10
N GLU A 72 -1.89 5.93 0.87
CA GLU A 72 -3.29 5.76 0.51
C GLU A 72 -3.57 4.38 -0.05
N GLY A 73 -4.85 4.06 -0.20
CA GLY A 73 -5.26 2.72 -0.63
C GLY A 73 -6.74 2.51 -0.42
N TYR A 74 -7.32 1.60 -1.20
CA TYR A 74 -8.71 1.23 -1.02
C TYR A 74 -8.88 -0.28 -1.13
N SER A 75 -9.91 -0.77 -0.44
CA SER A 75 -10.37 -2.14 -0.58
C SER A 75 -11.86 -2.16 -0.93
N GLY A 76 -12.30 -3.21 -1.62
CA GLY A 76 -13.70 -3.34 -1.99
C GLY A 76 -14.04 -4.71 -2.53
N ARG A 77 -15.31 -5.09 -2.48
CA ARG A 77 -15.80 -6.34 -3.09
C ARG A 77 -15.69 -6.26 -4.62
N ARG A 78 -15.29 -7.36 -5.26
CA ARG A 78 -15.28 -7.47 -6.72
C ARG A 78 -16.58 -8.10 -7.20
N PHE A 79 -17.27 -7.42 -8.10
CA PHE A 79 -18.51 -7.88 -8.70
C PHE A 79 -18.33 -8.17 -10.19
N ASP A 80 -19.05 -9.17 -10.68
CA ASP A 80 -19.20 -9.38 -12.12
C ASP A 80 -20.09 -8.27 -12.69
N PRO A 81 -19.62 -7.46 -13.66
CA PRO A 81 -20.40 -6.36 -14.21
C PRO A 81 -21.67 -6.81 -14.95
N VAL A 82 -21.76 -8.09 -15.34
CA VAL A 82 -22.94 -8.62 -16.04
C VAL A 82 -24.01 -9.07 -15.04
N SER A 83 -23.65 -9.94 -14.10
CA SER A 83 -24.62 -10.49 -13.13
C SER A 83 -24.83 -9.62 -11.89
N GLY A 84 -23.91 -8.71 -11.57
CA GLY A 84 -23.89 -7.97 -10.32
C GLY A 84 -23.55 -8.81 -9.08
N LEU A 85 -23.25 -10.11 -9.25
CA LEU A 85 -22.91 -11.01 -8.16
C LEU A 85 -21.44 -10.89 -7.76
N PRO A 86 -21.09 -11.19 -6.49
CA PRO A 86 -19.70 -11.31 -6.08
C PRO A 86 -18.96 -12.32 -6.95
N VAL A 87 -17.73 -11.99 -7.34
CA VAL A 87 -16.90 -12.94 -8.07
C VAL A 87 -16.26 -13.90 -7.08
N CYS A 88 -16.70 -15.16 -7.07
CA CYS A 88 -16.13 -16.21 -6.22
C CYS A 88 -15.67 -17.39 -7.08
N ASN A 89 -14.47 -17.91 -6.84
CA ASN A 89 -13.95 -19.10 -7.52
C ASN A 89 -12.78 -19.74 -6.75
N ASN A 90 -12.29 -20.86 -7.28
CA ASN A 90 -11.32 -21.71 -6.62
C ASN A 90 -9.97 -21.67 -7.34
N HIS A 91 -9.64 -20.59 -8.06
CA HIS A 91 -8.38 -20.50 -8.80
C HIS A 91 -7.17 -20.32 -7.88
N PHE A 92 -7.35 -19.80 -6.68
CA PHE A 92 -6.30 -19.71 -5.67
C PHE A 92 -6.90 -20.06 -4.30
N PRO A 93 -6.08 -20.54 -3.34
CA PRO A 93 -6.56 -20.85 -2.00
C PRO A 93 -7.16 -19.62 -1.28
N PRO A 94 -8.17 -19.80 -0.42
CA PRO A 94 -8.65 -18.74 0.47
C PRO A 94 -7.51 -18.08 1.25
N GLY A 95 -7.58 -16.76 1.44
CA GLY A 95 -6.54 -15.96 2.09
C GLY A 95 -5.38 -15.55 1.18
N THR A 96 -5.40 -15.90 -0.11
CA THR A 96 -4.35 -15.51 -1.07
C THR A 96 -4.60 -14.10 -1.61
N VAL A 97 -3.54 -13.30 -1.74
CA VAL A 97 -3.53 -12.04 -2.49
C VAL A 97 -2.69 -12.22 -3.76
N VAL A 98 -3.24 -11.87 -4.92
CA VAL A 98 -2.60 -12.05 -6.23
C VAL A 98 -2.61 -10.77 -7.05
N ARG A 99 -1.69 -10.69 -8.03
CA ARG A 99 -1.44 -9.52 -8.89
C ARG A 99 -0.72 -8.38 -8.16
N ASN A 100 -0.40 -7.32 -8.90
CA ASN A 100 0.24 -6.15 -8.34
C ASN A 100 -0.77 -5.34 -7.50
N TYR A 101 -0.41 -5.01 -6.27
CA TYR A 101 -1.19 -4.15 -5.37
C TYR A 101 -0.65 -2.72 -5.32
N GLN A 102 0.62 -2.54 -5.69
CA GLN A 102 1.31 -1.26 -5.63
C GLN A 102 1.05 -0.42 -6.88
N THR A 103 0.89 0.88 -6.71
CA THR A 103 1.02 1.87 -7.81
C THR A 103 2.48 2.02 -8.25
N ARG A 104 2.75 2.83 -9.27
CA ARG A 104 4.12 3.03 -9.78
C ARG A 104 5.01 3.78 -8.79
N ASP A 105 4.42 4.48 -7.84
CA ASP A 105 5.08 5.44 -6.97
C ASP A 105 5.25 4.93 -5.52
N ALA A 106 4.91 3.67 -5.26
CA ALA A 106 5.00 3.02 -3.94
C ALA A 106 6.41 2.95 -3.30
N GLY A 107 7.44 3.48 -3.97
CA GLY A 107 8.75 3.82 -3.40
C GLY A 107 9.68 2.65 -3.09
N LEU A 108 9.18 1.52 -2.55
CA LEU A 108 9.95 0.35 -2.16
C LEU A 108 9.46 -0.91 -2.90
N ARG A 109 10.43 -1.70 -3.38
CA ARG A 109 10.15 -2.99 -4.01
C ARG A 109 9.91 -4.05 -2.95
N ASP A 110 8.71 -4.60 -2.95
CA ASP A 110 8.33 -5.65 -2.01
C ASP A 110 8.81 -7.03 -2.46
N TYR A 111 8.99 -7.92 -1.47
CA TYR A 111 9.37 -9.31 -1.67
C TYR A 111 8.21 -10.23 -1.29
N VAL A 112 7.92 -11.21 -2.14
CA VAL A 112 6.84 -12.17 -1.92
C VAL A 112 7.38 -13.51 -1.39
N PRO A 113 6.63 -14.21 -0.53
CA PRO A 113 7.08 -15.48 0.05
C PRO A 113 7.17 -16.60 -0.99
N TYR A 114 6.36 -16.56 -2.05
CA TYR A 114 6.39 -17.50 -3.17
C TYR A 114 5.52 -16.99 -4.35
N ALA A 115 5.72 -17.54 -5.54
CA ALA A 115 4.80 -17.37 -6.66
C ALA A 115 3.55 -18.23 -6.44
N GLY A 116 2.38 -17.61 -6.26
CA GLY A 116 1.11 -18.31 -6.06
C GLY A 116 0.81 -19.28 -7.22
N ARG A 117 0.36 -20.50 -6.90
CA ARG A 117 -0.09 -21.48 -7.92
C ARG A 117 -1.58 -21.36 -8.12
N ARG A 118 -2.02 -21.29 -9.39
CA ARG A 118 -3.43 -21.45 -9.71
C ARG A 118 -3.84 -22.91 -9.49
N THR A 119 -4.88 -23.14 -8.72
CA THR A 119 -5.59 -24.42 -8.65
C THR A 119 -6.48 -24.52 -9.89
N ASN A 120 -6.34 -25.65 -10.61
CA ASN A 120 -7.14 -25.97 -11.79
C ASN A 120 -8.55 -26.42 -11.40
#